data_AF-A0A2S2NSN2-F1
#
_entry.id   AF-A0A2S2NSN2-F1
#
_cell.length_a   1.000
_cell.length_b   1.000
_cell.length_c   1.000
_cell.angle_alpha   90.00
_cell.angle_beta   90.00
_cell.angle_gamma   90.00
#
_symmetry.space_group_name_H-M   'P 1'
#
loop_
_entity.id
_entity.type
_entity.pdbx_description
1 polymer ?
#
loop_
_entity_poly.entity_id
_entity_poly.type
_entity_poly.pdbx_seq_one_letter_code
_entity_poly.pdbx_strand_id
1 'polypeptide(L)'
;QTKCDEIRKIINNDYLPWLSQYLVMKRVSFEFNFHSLYSNFLDILNNEKLNLLINKETFRNITILLKGDKGMENFSKRSLLKNLGHWLGMITLAKNKPLLHDDINLKMLLVEAYNKGYQELLFTVPFIAKVLESCAKSRVFKPRNPWTMSIMNC
;
A
#
# COMPACT_ATOMS: atom_id res chain seq x y z
N GLN A 1 14.25 -9.19 -17.35
CA GLN A 1 14.76 -8.20 -18.32
C GLN A 1 13.83 -7.98 -19.50
N THR A 2 13.59 -8.97 -20.37
CA THR A 2 12.99 -8.79 -21.71
C THR A 2 11.68 -7.98 -21.75
N LYS A 3 10.70 -8.28 -20.89
CA LYS A 3 9.44 -7.51 -20.81
C LYS A 3 9.60 -6.07 -20.32
N CYS A 4 10.57 -5.81 -19.42
CA CYS A 4 10.81 -4.45 -18.92
C CYS A 4 11.39 -3.56 -20.04
N ASP A 5 12.23 -4.13 -20.89
CA ASP A 5 12.85 -3.41 -22.01
C ASP A 5 11.84 -3.16 -23.15
N GLU A 6 10.93 -4.09 -23.41
CA GLU A 6 9.77 -3.86 -24.29
C GLU A 6 8.88 -2.74 -23.76
N ILE A 7 8.55 -2.79 -22.47
CA ILE A 7 7.69 -1.79 -21.83
C ILE A 7 8.35 -0.40 -21.84
N ARG A 8 9.66 -0.31 -21.59
CA ARG A 8 10.39 0.97 -21.70
C ARG A 8 10.30 1.62 -23.07
N LYS A 9 10.23 0.80 -24.14
CA LYS A 9 10.10 1.31 -25.51
C LYS A 9 8.69 1.78 -25.85
N ILE A 10 7.67 1.23 -25.17
CA ILE A 10 6.25 1.52 -25.44
C ILE A 10 5.72 2.64 -24.54
N ILE A 11 6.20 2.71 -23.29
CA ILE A 11 5.69 3.68 -22.31
C ILE A 11 6.29 5.05 -22.58
N ASN A 12 5.53 5.85 -23.31
CA ASN A 12 5.68 7.29 -23.29
C ASN A 12 5.20 7.87 -21.94
N ASN A 13 5.73 9.03 -21.57
CA ASN A 13 5.40 9.74 -20.33
C ASN A 13 3.89 10.00 -20.15
N ASP A 14 3.14 10.07 -21.23
CA ASP A 14 1.70 10.32 -21.27
C ASP A 14 0.87 9.13 -20.76
N TYR A 15 1.40 7.90 -20.87
CA TYR A 15 0.71 6.69 -20.43
C TYR A 15 1.01 6.31 -18.98
N LEU A 16 1.95 6.99 -18.31
CA LEU A 16 2.33 6.69 -16.93
C LEU A 16 1.16 6.82 -15.93
N PRO A 17 0.27 7.85 -16.01
CA PRO A 17 -0.89 7.92 -15.13
C PRO A 17 -1.82 6.73 -15.32
N TRP A 18 -2.16 6.40 -16.58
CA TRP A 18 -2.99 5.23 -16.89
C TRP A 18 -2.38 3.93 -16.38
N LEU A 19 -1.08 3.71 -16.61
CA LEU A 19 -0.41 2.51 -16.12
C LEU A 19 -0.46 2.44 -14.59
N SER A 20 -0.24 3.56 -13.91
CA SER A 20 -0.27 3.58 -12.45
C SER A 20 -1.65 3.20 -11.90
N GLN A 21 -2.70 3.75 -12.50
CA GLN A 21 -4.09 3.41 -12.20
C GLN A 21 -4.40 1.94 -12.47
N TYR A 22 -4.03 1.44 -13.65
CA TYR A 22 -4.25 0.05 -14.04
C TYR A 22 -3.53 -0.91 -13.09
N LEU A 23 -2.24 -0.68 -12.81
CA LEU A 23 -1.45 -1.54 -11.95
C LEU A 23 -2.03 -1.60 -10.53
N VAL A 24 -2.37 -0.44 -9.94
CA VAL A 24 -2.90 -0.41 -8.57
C VAL A 24 -4.32 -0.98 -8.51
N MET A 25 -5.22 -0.50 -9.35
CA MET A 25 -6.65 -0.82 -9.24
C MET A 25 -7.03 -2.17 -9.81
N LYS A 26 -6.35 -2.63 -10.88
CA LYS A 26 -6.73 -3.88 -11.57
C LYS A 26 -5.82 -5.04 -11.26
N ARG A 27 -4.57 -4.80 -10.87
CA ARG A 27 -3.60 -5.87 -10.58
C ARG A 27 -3.35 -6.01 -9.09
N VAL A 28 -2.64 -5.06 -8.49
CA VAL A 28 -2.25 -5.07 -7.07
C VAL A 28 -3.44 -5.32 -6.14
N SER A 29 -4.57 -4.65 -6.36
CA SER A 29 -5.73 -4.80 -5.48
C SER A 29 -6.28 -6.24 -5.42
N PHE A 30 -6.06 -7.07 -6.45
CA PHE A 30 -6.62 -8.42 -6.58
C PHE A 30 -5.57 -9.54 -6.56
N GLU A 31 -4.33 -9.25 -6.96
CA GLU A 31 -3.28 -10.25 -7.22
C GLU A 31 -2.19 -10.23 -6.15
N PHE A 32 -2.57 -10.54 -4.89
CA PHE A 32 -1.65 -10.55 -3.74
C PHE A 32 -0.36 -11.34 -3.98
N ASN A 33 -0.47 -12.52 -4.61
CA ASN A 33 0.64 -13.42 -4.87
C ASN A 33 1.69 -12.82 -5.81
N PHE A 34 1.35 -11.79 -6.59
CA PHE A 34 2.23 -11.14 -7.55
C PHE A 34 2.80 -9.80 -7.06
N HIS A 35 2.54 -9.39 -5.81
CA HIS A 35 3.11 -8.14 -5.27
C HIS A 35 4.64 -8.08 -5.34
N SER A 36 5.35 -9.16 -4.99
CA SER A 36 6.82 -9.19 -5.12
C SER A 36 7.26 -9.02 -6.57
N LEU A 37 6.55 -9.64 -7.51
CA LEU A 37 6.83 -9.49 -8.94
C LEU A 37 6.64 -8.04 -9.40
N TYR A 38 5.53 -7.40 -9.02
CA TYR A 38 5.26 -6.00 -9.40
C TYR A 38 6.24 -5.02 -8.76
N SER A 39 6.61 -5.23 -7.50
CA SER A 39 7.59 -4.38 -6.81
C SER A 39 8.95 -4.46 -7.50
N ASN A 40 9.41 -5.68 -7.82
CA ASN A 40 10.64 -5.91 -8.57
C ASN A 40 10.57 -5.31 -9.98
N PHE A 41 9.41 -5.40 -10.64
CA PHE A 41 9.18 -4.77 -11.93
C PHE A 41 9.38 -3.26 -11.87
N LEU A 42 8.85 -2.59 -10.84
CA LEU A 42 9.05 -1.15 -10.64
C LEU A 42 10.52 -0.79 -10.35
N ASP A 43 11.22 -1.63 -9.58
CA ASP A 43 12.66 -1.46 -9.31
C ASP A 43 13.49 -1.60 -10.57
N ILE A 44 13.18 -2.58 -11.43
CA ILE A 44 13.87 -2.78 -12.71
C ILE A 44 13.59 -1.62 -13.65
N LEU A 45 12.34 -1.15 -13.75
CA LEU A 45 11.98 -0.01 -14.60
C LEU A 45 12.73 1.26 -14.18
N ASN A 46 12.91 1.46 -12.87
CA ASN A 46 13.61 2.59 -12.26
C ASN A 46 13.11 3.96 -12.77
N ASN A 47 11.79 4.13 -12.85
CA ASN A 47 11.16 5.39 -13.28
C ASN A 47 10.55 6.11 -12.07
N GLU A 48 11.16 7.21 -11.67
CA GLU A 48 10.74 7.99 -10.49
C GLU A 48 9.33 8.57 -10.63
N LYS A 49 8.98 9.09 -11.81
CA LYS A 49 7.66 9.65 -12.09
C LYS A 49 6.57 8.57 -11.97
N LEU A 50 6.82 7.38 -12.50
CA LEU A 50 5.91 6.24 -12.35
C LEU A 50 5.75 5.85 -10.88
N ASN A 51 6.87 5.73 -10.15
CA ASN A 51 6.84 5.37 -8.73
C ASN A 51 6.05 6.37 -7.89
N LEU A 52 6.17 7.67 -8.18
CA LEU A 52 5.36 8.71 -7.55
C LEU A 52 3.87 8.54 -7.85
N LEU A 53 3.51 8.29 -9.11
CA LEU A 53 2.12 8.07 -9.51
C LEU A 53 1.52 6.80 -8.87
N ILE A 54 2.30 5.71 -8.81
CA ILE A 54 1.90 4.48 -8.12
C ILE A 54 1.65 4.71 -6.63
N ASN A 55 2.52 5.47 -5.96
CA ASN A 55 2.34 5.81 -4.55
C ASN A 55 1.06 6.62 -4.35
N LYS A 56 0.87 7.69 -5.13
CA LYS A 56 -0.34 8.53 -5.07
C LYS A 56 -1.61 7.72 -5.28
N GLU A 57 -1.61 6.85 -6.28
CA GLU A 57 -2.76 6.02 -6.62
C GLU A 57 -3.03 4.96 -5.53
N THR A 58 -1.99 4.41 -4.92
CA THR A 58 -2.11 3.47 -3.78
C THR A 58 -2.78 4.16 -2.59
N PHE A 59 -2.30 5.34 -2.18
CA PHE A 59 -2.90 6.11 -1.09
C PHE A 59 -4.35 6.53 -1.38
N ARG A 60 -4.63 6.93 -2.63
CA ARG A 60 -5.98 7.31 -3.07
C ARG A 60 -6.97 6.16 -2.87
N ASN A 61 -6.63 4.96 -3.34
CA ASN A 61 -7.51 3.79 -3.22
C ASN A 61 -7.67 3.33 -1.77
N ILE A 62 -6.59 3.36 -0.97
CA ILE A 62 -6.66 3.09 0.48
C ILE A 62 -7.62 4.06 1.17
N THR A 63 -7.48 5.37 0.92
CA THR A 63 -8.34 6.40 1.50
C THR A 63 -9.81 6.20 1.14
N ILE A 64 -10.11 5.85 -0.12
CA ILE A 64 -11.49 5.56 -0.56
C ILE A 64 -12.06 4.36 0.21
N LEU A 65 -11.29 3.29 0.36
CA LEU A 65 -11.74 2.09 1.09
C LEU A 65 -11.91 2.35 2.59
N LEU A 66 -11.03 3.14 3.20
CA LEU A 66 -11.12 3.53 4.61
C LEU A 66 -12.30 4.47 4.88
N LYS A 67 -12.63 5.39 3.97
CA LYS A 67 -13.78 6.30 4.13
C LYS A 67 -15.12 5.73 3.67
N GLY A 68 -15.11 4.68 2.84
CA GLY A 68 -16.33 4.06 2.31
C GLY A 68 -17.17 3.37 3.38
N ASP A 69 -18.46 3.22 3.12
CA ASP A 69 -19.39 2.56 4.03
C ASP A 69 -19.01 1.10 4.32
N LYS A 70 -19.10 0.74 5.61
CA LYS A 70 -18.68 -0.53 6.21
C LYS A 70 -19.84 -1.46 6.57
N GLY A 71 -20.99 -1.29 5.92
CA GLY A 71 -22.18 -2.15 6.08
C GLY A 71 -21.93 -3.66 5.87
N MET A 72 -22.97 -4.45 6.14
CA MET A 72 -22.89 -5.87 6.55
C MET A 72 -22.26 -6.87 5.55
N GLU A 73 -22.01 -6.53 4.28
CA GLU A 73 -21.45 -7.48 3.31
C GLU A 73 -20.33 -6.87 2.46
N ASN A 74 -19.11 -6.81 3.02
CA ASN A 74 -17.96 -6.19 2.35
C ASN A 74 -16.66 -7.02 2.45
N PHE A 75 -16.75 -8.36 2.47
CA PHE A 75 -15.57 -9.24 2.45
C PHE A 75 -14.59 -8.89 1.33
N SER A 76 -15.11 -8.59 0.13
CA SER A 76 -14.31 -8.15 -1.01
C SER A 76 -13.52 -6.87 -0.69
N LYS A 77 -14.17 -5.82 -0.17
CA LYS A 77 -13.49 -4.56 0.19
C LYS A 77 -12.41 -4.76 1.26
N ARG A 78 -12.66 -5.61 2.26
CA ARG A 78 -11.65 -5.98 3.27
C ARG A 78 -10.43 -6.64 2.64
N SER A 79 -10.64 -7.54 1.68
CA SER A 79 -9.55 -8.18 0.94
C SER A 79 -8.75 -7.17 0.11
N LEU A 80 -9.43 -6.28 -0.63
CA LEU A 80 -8.78 -5.21 -1.40
C LEU A 80 -7.92 -4.32 -0.51
N LEU A 81 -8.46 -3.89 0.64
CA LEU A 81 -7.75 -3.03 1.58
C LEU A 81 -6.52 -3.73 2.17
N LYS A 82 -6.63 -5.01 2.54
CA LYS A 82 -5.48 -5.82 3.00
C LYS A 82 -4.40 -5.94 1.92
N ASN A 83 -4.79 -6.18 0.67
CA ASN A 83 -3.85 -6.28 -0.44
C ASN A 83 -3.11 -4.96 -0.66
N LEU A 84 -3.84 -3.85 -0.67
CA LEU A 84 -3.25 -2.51 -0.77
C LEU A 84 -2.36 -2.17 0.43
N GLY A 85 -2.72 -2.59 1.65
CA GLY A 85 -1.86 -2.42 2.83
C GLY A 85 -0.53 -3.15 2.70
N HIS A 86 -0.56 -4.41 2.27
CA HIS A 86 0.66 -5.17 2.01
C HIS A 86 1.51 -4.51 0.91
N TRP A 87 0.88 -4.10 -0.19
CA TRP A 87 1.55 -3.40 -1.28
C TRP A 87 2.20 -2.08 -0.82
N LEU A 88 1.47 -1.27 -0.05
CA LEU A 88 1.97 -0.01 0.49
C LEU A 88 3.24 -0.26 1.32
N GLY A 89 3.21 -1.22 2.25
CA GLY A 89 4.39 -1.57 3.05
C GLY A 89 5.58 -2.00 2.17
N MET A 90 5.33 -2.76 1.11
CA MET A 90 6.38 -3.25 0.21
C MET A 90 7.06 -2.16 -0.60
N ILE A 91 6.32 -1.18 -1.09
CA ILE A 91 6.87 -0.10 -1.92
C ILE A 91 7.42 1.07 -1.09
N THR A 92 7.14 1.09 0.22
CA THR A 92 7.62 2.11 1.17
C THR A 92 8.57 1.54 2.21
N LEU A 93 8.04 0.97 3.30
CA LEU A 93 8.78 0.55 4.50
C LEU A 93 9.87 -0.47 4.19
N ALA A 94 9.57 -1.49 3.37
CA ALA A 94 10.56 -2.49 2.95
C ALA A 94 11.72 -1.88 2.14
N LYS A 95 11.47 -0.73 1.49
CA LYS A 95 12.46 0.06 0.75
C LYS A 95 13.06 1.21 1.58
N ASN A 96 12.89 1.17 2.90
CA ASN A 96 13.35 2.19 3.85
C ASN A 96 12.79 3.60 3.57
N LYS A 97 11.62 3.70 2.93
CA LYS A 97 10.92 4.97 2.73
C LYS A 97 9.83 5.13 3.80
N PRO A 98 9.77 6.27 4.49
CA PRO A 98 8.76 6.49 5.53
C PRO A 98 7.36 6.62 4.94
N LEU A 99 6.36 6.29 5.77
CA LEU A 99 4.99 6.75 5.58
C LEU A 99 4.86 8.10 6.28
N LEU A 100 4.66 9.17 5.51
CA LEU A 100 4.50 10.51 6.06
C LEU A 100 3.14 10.62 6.74
N HIS A 101 3.11 11.35 7.85
CA HIS A 101 1.89 11.59 8.63
C HIS A 101 0.76 12.16 7.77
N ASP A 102 1.10 13.09 6.87
CA ASP A 102 0.14 13.78 6.01
C ASP A 102 -0.46 12.89 4.92
N ASP A 103 0.24 11.81 4.56
CA ASP A 103 -0.27 10.80 3.63
C ASP A 103 -1.13 9.77 4.36
N ILE A 104 -0.62 9.23 5.48
CA ILE A 104 -1.35 8.28 6.33
C ILE A 104 -0.78 8.23 7.76
N ASN A 105 -1.64 8.45 8.76
CA ASN A 105 -1.31 8.24 10.16
C ASN A 105 -1.91 6.92 10.68
N LEU A 106 -1.13 5.84 10.66
CA LEU A 106 -1.58 4.51 11.08
C LEU A 106 -2.00 4.47 12.56
N LYS A 107 -1.33 5.22 13.43
CA LYS A 107 -1.66 5.27 14.86
C LYS A 107 -3.02 5.93 15.07
N MET A 108 -3.25 7.09 14.45
CA MET A 108 -4.53 7.78 14.54
C MET A 108 -5.66 6.95 13.93
N LEU A 109 -5.41 6.24 12.82
CA LEU A 109 -6.38 5.33 12.22
C LEU A 109 -6.83 4.22 13.19
N LEU A 110 -5.93 3.64 14.00
CA LEU A 110 -6.30 2.67 15.03
C LEU A 110 -7.22 3.28 16.09
N VAL A 111 -6.85 4.46 16.60
CA VAL A 111 -7.62 5.18 17.62
C VAL A 111 -9.02 5.55 17.10
N GLU A 112 -9.11 6.09 15.89
CA GLU A 112 -10.38 6.41 15.24
C GLU A 112 -11.23 5.16 15.01
N ALA A 113 -10.61 4.06 14.57
CA ALA A 113 -11.33 2.80 14.35
C ALA A 113 -11.88 2.23 15.65
N TYR A 114 -11.12 2.30 16.73
CA TYR A 114 -11.58 1.92 18.05
C TYR A 114 -12.83 2.71 18.46
N ASN A 115 -12.81 4.03 18.29
CA ASN A 115 -13.93 4.90 18.65
C ASN A 115 -15.17 4.68 17.77
N LYS A 116 -15.00 4.34 16.48
CA LYS A 116 -16.11 4.04 15.55
C LYS A 116 -16.71 2.64 15.76
N GLY A 117 -16.01 1.76 16.49
CA GLY A 117 -16.50 0.45 16.89
C GLY A 117 -16.03 -0.71 16.02
N TYR A 118 -16.55 -1.89 16.33
CA TYR A 118 -16.03 -3.18 15.84
C TYR A 118 -15.96 -3.30 14.32
N GLN A 119 -16.93 -2.75 13.58
CA GLN A 119 -16.94 -2.82 12.12
C GLN A 119 -15.76 -2.07 11.50
N GLU A 120 -15.37 -0.91 12.03
CA GLU A 120 -14.21 -0.17 11.52
C GLU A 120 -12.89 -0.89 11.88
N LEU A 121 -12.80 -1.45 13.09
CA LEU A 121 -11.66 -2.25 13.53
C LEU A 121 -11.42 -3.48 12.62
N LEU A 122 -12.49 -4.15 12.17
CA LEU A 122 -12.42 -5.28 11.25
C LEU A 122 -11.76 -4.96 9.91
N PHE A 123 -11.72 -3.69 9.51
CA PHE A 123 -11.04 -3.22 8.30
C PHE A 123 -9.64 -2.70 8.62
N THR A 124 -9.55 -1.83 9.62
CA THR A 124 -8.34 -1.06 9.93
C THR A 124 -7.23 -1.93 10.53
N VAL A 125 -7.54 -2.85 11.44
CA VAL A 125 -6.52 -3.68 12.09
C VAL A 125 -5.84 -4.63 11.09
N PRO A 126 -6.55 -5.41 10.25
CA PRO A 126 -5.91 -6.25 9.25
C PRO A 126 -5.12 -5.44 8.21
N PHE A 127 -5.60 -4.26 7.84
CA PHE A 127 -4.89 -3.34 6.95
C PHE A 127 -3.54 -2.92 7.52
N ILE A 128 -3.52 -2.41 8.75
CA ILE A 128 -2.30 -1.93 9.41
C ILE A 128 -1.32 -3.08 9.64
N ALA A 129 -1.83 -4.25 10.07
CA ALA A 129 -1.00 -5.45 10.19
C ALA A 129 -0.29 -5.77 8.86
N LYS A 130 -1.01 -5.72 7.73
CA LYS A 130 -0.41 -5.94 6.40
C LYS A 130 0.62 -4.89 5.99
N VAL A 131 0.44 -3.62 6.37
CA VAL A 131 1.47 -2.59 6.15
C VAL A 131 2.73 -2.91 6.97
N LEU A 132 2.57 -3.24 8.25
CA LEU A 132 3.67 -3.47 9.19
C LEU A 132 4.44 -4.78 8.94
N GLU A 133 3.87 -5.77 8.23
CA GLU A 133 4.61 -6.97 7.79
C GLU A 133 5.90 -6.61 7.04
N SER A 134 5.91 -5.50 6.32
CA SER A 134 7.08 -5.02 5.57
C SER A 134 8.19 -4.44 6.44
N CYS A 135 7.90 -4.06 7.69
CA CYS A 135 8.89 -3.55 8.63
C CYS A 135 10.00 -4.58 8.90
N ALA A 136 9.67 -5.87 8.96
CA ALA A 136 10.64 -6.94 9.20
C ALA A 136 11.74 -7.01 8.12
N LYS A 137 11.45 -6.56 6.89
CA LYS A 137 12.38 -6.51 5.76
C LYS A 137 13.16 -5.19 5.69
N SER A 138 12.76 -4.19 6.47
CA SER A 138 13.36 -2.87 6.50
C SER A 138 14.61 -2.84 7.38
N ARG A 139 15.63 -2.07 6.99
CA ARG A 139 16.77 -1.78 7.88
C ARG A 139 16.41 -0.69 8.89
N VAL A 140 15.54 0.23 8.49
CA VAL A 140 15.14 1.42 9.27
C VAL A 140 13.94 1.12 10.17
N PHE A 141 12.90 0.47 9.64
CA PHE A 141 11.60 0.32 10.30
C PHE A 141 11.41 -1.03 11.03
N LYS A 142 12.44 -1.88 11.10
CA LYS A 142 12.39 -3.15 11.85
C LYS A 142 12.02 -2.96 13.33
N PRO A 143 11.61 -4.03 14.04
CA PRO A 143 11.27 -3.95 15.46
C PRO A 143 12.33 -3.21 16.28
N ARG A 144 11.87 -2.46 17.30
CA ARG A 144 12.63 -1.45 18.09
C ARG A 144 12.79 -0.08 17.43
N ASN A 145 12.37 0.11 16.17
CA ASN A 145 12.19 1.45 15.61
C ASN A 145 11.08 2.20 16.40
N PRO A 146 11.29 3.44 16.86
CA PRO A 146 10.30 4.18 17.66
C PRO A 146 8.94 4.37 16.95
N TRP A 147 8.95 4.66 15.65
CA TRP A 147 7.73 4.82 14.87
C TRP A 147 6.96 3.49 14.80
N THR A 148 7.64 2.39 14.46
CA THR A 148 7.03 1.05 14.42
C THR A 148 6.47 0.66 15.79
N MET A 149 7.24 0.84 16.86
CA MET A 149 6.80 0.49 18.22
C MET A 149 5.66 1.36 18.72
N SER A 150 5.59 2.63 18.29
CA SER A 150 4.49 3.52 18.66
C SER A 150 3.13 3.05 18.13
N ILE A 151 3.13 2.30 17.03
CA ILE A 151 1.92 1.69 16.44
C ILE A 151 1.65 0.34 17.09
N MET A 152 2.69 -0.47 17.35
CA MET A 152 2.55 -1.78 17.99
C MET A 152 2.05 -1.71 19.44
N ASN A 153 2.32 -0.60 20.13
CA ASN A 153 1.89 -0.36 21.51
C ASN A 153 0.61 0.48 21.60
N CYS A 154 -0.08 0.69 20.47
CA CYS A 154 -1.28 1.50 20.41
C CYS A 154 -2.51 0.76 20.94
#